data_AF-A0A7W2EJ63-F1
#
_entry.id   AF-A0A7W2EJ63-F1
#
_cell.length_a   1.000
_cell.length_b   1.000
_cell.length_c   1.000
_cell.angle_alpha   90.00
_cell.angle_beta   90.00
_cell.angle_gamma   90.00
#
_symmetry.space_group_name_H-M   'P 1'
#
loop_
_entity.id
_entity.type
_entity.pdbx_description
1 polymer ?
#
loop_
_entity_poly.entity_id
_entity_poly.type
_entity_poly.pdbx_seq_one_letter_code
_entity_poly.pdbx_strand_id
1 'polypeptide(L)'
;MSTNQRGLSLIELVMFMVIMGVAAVTVLQLLNMSTKASAEPARRKQALLLAEALMEEVQQARFTFCDPSDANAATATSAAIGAAGDTTKCKATVEAFGPENGETRPYNNVNDYVTASGTAQQSFLSGGQLVDAAGQPMGGAATPLTGFTATVAIEPATLGPAGMTVAGDTSPANMEALRITINVDYGSDKITLDGYRTRYAPRTTD
;
A
#
# COMPACT_ATOMS: atom_id res chain seq x y z
N MET A 1 52.40 -53.32 19.18
CA MET A 1 52.67 -52.24 18.20
C MET A 1 52.72 -50.92 18.94
N SER A 2 53.91 -50.35 19.13
CA SER A 2 54.07 -49.04 19.77
C SER A 2 53.86 -47.97 18.71
N THR A 3 52.79 -47.20 18.83
CA THR A 3 52.57 -46.00 18.03
C THR A 3 53.49 -44.90 18.54
N ASN A 4 54.54 -44.57 17.78
CA ASN A 4 55.38 -43.40 18.04
C ASN A 4 54.52 -42.13 17.97
N GLN A 5 54.21 -41.54 19.13
CA GLN A 5 53.65 -40.20 19.19
C GLN A 5 54.73 -39.21 18.74
N ARG A 6 54.57 -38.68 17.52
CA ARG A 6 55.36 -37.55 17.05
C ARG A 6 54.73 -36.28 17.61
N GLY A 7 55.42 -35.60 18.51
CA GLY A 7 55.02 -34.28 19.00
C GLY A 7 55.04 -33.24 17.88
N LEU A 8 54.18 -32.23 17.97
CA LEU A 8 54.15 -31.09 17.06
C LEU A 8 55.33 -30.15 17.34
N SER A 9 55.93 -29.59 16.29
CA SER A 9 56.96 -28.57 16.47
C SER A 9 56.34 -27.23 16.90
N LEU A 10 57.10 -26.41 17.63
CA LEU A 10 56.63 -25.08 18.07
C LEU A 10 56.21 -24.20 16.89
N ILE A 11 56.95 -24.28 15.77
CA ILE A 11 56.61 -23.56 14.53
C ILE A 11 55.29 -24.04 13.92
N GLU A 12 55.00 -25.34 13.97
CA GLU A 12 53.79 -25.95 13.42
C GLU A 12 52.54 -25.56 14.25
N LEU A 13 52.68 -25.50 15.57
CA LEU A 13 51.64 -24.98 16.46
C LEU A 13 51.33 -23.50 16.17
N VAL A 14 52.37 -22.68 16.02
CA VAL A 14 52.22 -21.25 15.72
C VAL A 14 51.54 -21.05 14.36
N MET A 15 51.97 -21.78 13.33
CA MET A 15 51.35 -21.71 12.00
C MET A 15 49.89 -22.16 12.01
N PHE A 16 49.54 -23.19 12.79
CA PHE A 16 48.15 -23.62 12.95
C PHE A 16 47.28 -22.51 13.57
N MET A 17 47.75 -21.86 14.64
CA MET A 17 47.03 -20.74 15.25
C MET A 17 46.85 -19.57 14.27
N VAL A 18 47.87 -19.25 13.49
CA VAL A 18 47.80 -18.19 12.47
C VAL A 18 46.77 -18.53 11.39
N ILE A 19 46.79 -19.74 10.86
CA ILE A 19 45.84 -20.19 9.83
C ILE A 19 44.40 -20.18 10.37
N MET A 20 44.18 -20.72 11.57
CA MET A 20 42.87 -20.70 12.23
C MET A 20 42.39 -19.28 12.52
N GLY A 21 43.30 -18.37 12.91
CA GLY A 21 42.97 -16.96 13.13
C GLY A 21 42.46 -16.28 11.86
N VAL A 22 43.16 -16.44 10.72
CA VAL A 22 42.74 -15.87 9.43
C VAL A 22 41.40 -16.48 8.96
N ALA A 23 41.25 -17.81 9.10
CA ALA A 23 40.00 -18.50 8.74
C ALA A 23 38.81 -17.99 9.57
N ALA A 24 38.98 -17.85 10.89
CA ALA A 24 37.93 -17.36 11.78
C ALA A 24 37.50 -15.92 11.45
N VAL A 25 38.45 -15.02 11.17
CA VAL A 25 38.15 -13.65 10.75
C VAL A 25 37.33 -13.63 9.46
N THR A 26 37.72 -14.43 8.47
CA THR A 26 37.04 -14.49 7.17
C THR A 26 35.60 -15.00 7.32
N VAL A 27 35.39 -16.05 8.11
CA VAL A 27 34.04 -16.58 8.40
C VAL A 27 33.19 -15.54 9.13
N LEU A 28 33.73 -14.89 10.15
CA LEU A 28 32.99 -13.85 10.89
C LEU A 28 32.56 -12.70 9.96
N GLN A 29 33.43 -12.32 9.02
CA GLN A 29 33.17 -11.24 8.07
C GLN A 29 32.04 -11.61 7.10
N LEU A 30 32.02 -12.85 6.60
CA LEU A 30 30.93 -13.38 5.77
C LEU A 30 29.61 -13.49 6.54
N LEU A 31 29.65 -13.94 7.80
CA LEU A 31 28.47 -13.99 8.65
C LEU A 31 27.90 -12.59 8.88
N ASN A 32 28.75 -11.59 9.12
CA ASN A 32 28.32 -10.20 9.33
C ASN A 32 27.75 -9.54 8.06
N MET A 33 28.28 -9.88 6.88
CA MET A 33 27.66 -9.48 5.61
C MET A 33 26.30 -10.14 5.40
N SER A 34 26.20 -11.43 5.71
CA SER A 34 24.96 -12.20 5.55
C SER A 34 23.85 -11.71 6.49
N THR A 35 24.17 -11.34 7.73
CA THR A 35 23.19 -10.79 8.69
C THR A 35 22.70 -9.42 8.24
N LYS A 36 23.58 -8.51 7.79
CA LYS A 36 23.17 -7.21 7.23
C LYS A 36 22.31 -7.36 5.98
N ALA A 37 22.67 -8.26 5.07
CA ALA A 37 21.89 -8.55 3.87
C ALA A 37 20.55 -9.25 4.16
N SER A 38 20.34 -9.77 5.38
CA SER A 38 19.10 -10.50 5.75
C SER A 38 18.01 -9.60 6.35
N ALA A 39 18.35 -8.42 6.87
CA ALA A 39 17.35 -7.48 7.41
C ALA A 39 16.56 -6.76 6.30
N GLU A 40 17.19 -6.52 5.15
CA GLU A 40 16.59 -5.80 4.02
C GLU A 40 15.42 -6.58 3.38
N PRO A 41 15.53 -7.89 3.10
CA PRO A 41 14.43 -8.69 2.58
C PRO A 41 13.22 -8.74 3.53
N ALA A 42 13.44 -8.70 4.85
CA ALA A 42 12.35 -8.69 5.82
C ALA A 42 11.56 -7.37 5.75
N ARG A 43 12.25 -6.22 5.73
CA ARG A 43 11.59 -4.90 5.61
C ARG A 43 10.88 -4.72 4.27
N ARG A 44 11.49 -5.19 3.18
CA ARG A 44 10.86 -5.15 1.85
C ARG A 44 9.56 -5.97 1.81
N LYS A 45 9.55 -7.16 2.41
CA LYS A 45 8.33 -7.97 2.53
C LYS A 45 7.27 -7.29 3.40
N GLN A 46 7.68 -6.68 4.51
CA GLN A 46 6.76 -5.90 5.34
C GLN A 46 6.16 -4.71 4.57
N ALA A 47 6.98 -3.95 3.82
CA ALA A 47 6.51 -2.85 2.98
C ALA A 47 5.53 -3.32 1.90
N LEU A 48 5.76 -4.50 1.30
CA LEU A 48 4.84 -5.09 0.34
C LEU A 48 3.51 -5.48 0.99
N LEU A 49 3.53 -6.16 2.14
CA LEU A 49 2.32 -6.52 2.88
C LEU A 49 1.51 -5.29 3.32
N LEU A 50 2.19 -4.21 3.71
CA LEU A 50 1.55 -2.93 3.98
C LEU A 50 0.90 -2.37 2.70
N ALA A 51 1.63 -2.34 1.59
CA ALA A 51 1.10 -1.81 0.33
C ALA A 51 -0.13 -2.60 -0.13
N GLU A 52 -0.11 -3.93 -0.01
CA GLU A 52 -1.23 -4.81 -0.34
C GLU A 52 -2.43 -4.57 0.57
N ALA A 53 -2.23 -4.54 1.90
CA ALA A 53 -3.31 -4.30 2.85
C ALA A 53 -3.97 -2.92 2.66
N LEU A 54 -3.16 -1.87 2.44
CA LEU A 54 -3.67 -0.53 2.18
C LEU A 54 -4.38 -0.44 0.82
N MET A 55 -3.87 -1.13 -0.21
CA MET A 55 -4.53 -1.22 -1.50
C MET A 55 -5.87 -1.93 -1.40
N GLU A 56 -5.95 -3.06 -0.69
CA GLU A 56 -7.21 -3.78 -0.46
C GLU A 56 -8.25 -2.90 0.20
N GLU A 57 -7.86 -2.09 1.19
CA GLU A 57 -8.79 -1.19 1.85
C GLU A 57 -9.36 -0.13 0.90
N VAL A 58 -8.49 0.55 0.14
CA VAL A 58 -8.94 1.54 -0.86
C VAL A 58 -9.81 0.88 -1.93
N GLN A 59 -9.43 -0.31 -2.39
CA GLN A 59 -10.19 -1.06 -3.38
C GLN A 59 -11.51 -1.64 -2.84
N GLN A 60 -11.69 -1.73 -1.52
CA GLN A 60 -12.95 -2.18 -0.94
C GLN A 60 -13.99 -1.05 -0.87
N ALA A 61 -13.56 0.20 -0.87
CA ALA A 61 -14.44 1.36 -0.93
C ALA A 61 -15.29 1.36 -2.21
N ARG A 62 -16.47 1.99 -2.17
CA ARG A 62 -17.36 2.09 -3.33
C ARG A 62 -16.77 3.03 -4.38
N PHE A 63 -17.31 2.97 -5.58
CA PHE A 63 -17.02 3.93 -6.64
C PHE A 63 -18.34 4.25 -7.34
N THR A 64 -19.03 5.30 -6.86
CA THR A 64 -20.41 5.64 -7.23
C THR A 64 -20.52 7.07 -7.77
N PHE A 65 -21.67 7.44 -8.36
CA PHE A 65 -21.94 8.82 -8.83
C PHE A 65 -22.28 9.77 -7.68
N CYS A 66 -22.83 9.20 -6.63
CA CYS A 66 -23.25 9.90 -5.42
C CYS A 66 -22.36 9.42 -4.29
N ASP A 67 -22.29 10.24 -3.25
CA ASP A 67 -21.85 9.80 -1.93
C ASP A 67 -22.57 8.49 -1.59
N PRO A 68 -21.84 7.41 -1.23
CA PRO A 68 -22.38 6.12 -0.80
C PRO A 68 -23.48 6.14 0.27
N SER A 69 -23.61 7.21 1.05
CA SER A 69 -24.68 7.47 2.02
C SER A 69 -25.93 8.11 1.42
N ASP A 70 -25.86 8.62 0.17
CA ASP A 70 -27.00 9.14 -0.57
C ASP A 70 -28.04 8.03 -0.83
N ALA A 71 -29.32 8.36 -0.68
CA ALA A 71 -30.42 7.41 -0.85
C ALA A 71 -30.47 6.79 -2.25
N ASN A 72 -29.95 7.49 -3.26
CA ASN A 72 -29.91 7.05 -4.65
C ASN A 72 -28.53 6.52 -5.06
N ALA A 73 -27.55 6.36 -4.16
CA ALA A 73 -26.20 5.89 -4.50
C ALA A 73 -26.21 4.53 -5.23
N ALA A 74 -27.20 3.68 -4.91
CA ALA A 74 -27.40 2.36 -5.50
C ALA A 74 -28.23 2.34 -6.80
N THR A 75 -28.75 3.48 -7.26
CA THR A 75 -29.63 3.56 -8.44
C THR A 75 -29.23 4.67 -9.42
N ALA A 76 -28.43 5.64 -8.98
CA ALA A 76 -28.00 6.75 -9.81
C ALA A 76 -27.14 6.28 -10.99
N THR A 77 -27.44 6.83 -12.16
CA THR A 77 -26.71 6.58 -13.43
C THR A 77 -25.98 7.83 -13.91
N SER A 78 -25.97 8.91 -13.12
CA SER A 78 -25.28 10.17 -13.44
C SER A 78 -24.92 10.95 -12.17
N ALA A 79 -23.83 11.71 -12.24
CA ALA A 79 -23.39 12.63 -11.18
C ALA A 79 -24.14 13.97 -11.27
N ALA A 80 -25.44 13.96 -10.97
CA ALA A 80 -26.28 15.16 -10.92
C ALA A 80 -27.31 15.03 -9.81
N ILE A 81 -27.85 16.17 -9.34
CA ILE A 81 -28.98 16.19 -8.40
C ILE A 81 -30.30 16.09 -9.17
N GLY A 82 -31.14 15.12 -8.80
CA GLY A 82 -32.44 14.87 -9.41
C GLY A 82 -33.58 15.68 -8.79
N ALA A 83 -34.72 15.73 -9.50
CA ALA A 83 -35.97 16.17 -8.89
C ALA A 83 -36.47 15.13 -7.88
N ALA A 84 -37.42 15.50 -7.02
CA ALA A 84 -38.00 14.56 -6.06
C ALA A 84 -38.61 13.33 -6.78
N GLY A 85 -38.14 12.14 -6.42
CA GLY A 85 -38.56 10.87 -7.03
C GLY A 85 -37.70 10.39 -8.21
N ASP A 86 -36.74 11.19 -8.68
CA ASP A 86 -35.77 10.76 -9.70
C ASP A 86 -34.66 9.92 -9.04
N THR A 87 -34.67 8.61 -9.28
CA THR A 87 -33.66 7.67 -8.76
C THR A 87 -32.46 7.50 -9.70
N THR A 88 -32.47 8.11 -10.90
CA THR A 88 -31.36 8.01 -11.87
C THR A 88 -30.25 9.02 -11.60
N LYS A 89 -30.44 9.86 -10.59
CA LYS A 89 -29.58 10.95 -10.16
C LYS A 89 -29.42 10.90 -8.64
N CYS A 90 -28.40 11.55 -8.12
CA CYS A 90 -28.21 11.69 -6.69
C CYS A 90 -29.36 12.48 -6.08
N LYS A 91 -29.75 12.11 -4.86
CA LYS A 91 -30.84 12.78 -4.16
C LYS A 91 -30.38 14.11 -3.57
N ALA A 92 -29.18 14.13 -3.00
CA ALA A 92 -28.65 15.26 -2.25
C ALA A 92 -27.16 15.52 -2.53
N THR A 93 -26.35 14.46 -2.64
CA THR A 93 -24.88 14.60 -2.68
C THR A 93 -24.30 13.89 -3.89
N VAL A 94 -23.66 14.67 -4.77
CA VAL A 94 -22.80 14.14 -5.83
C VAL A 94 -21.42 13.86 -5.26
N GLU A 95 -20.86 12.71 -5.63
CA GLU A 95 -19.52 12.28 -5.22
C GLU A 95 -18.44 13.27 -5.69
N ALA A 96 -17.45 13.56 -4.83
CA ALA A 96 -16.35 14.48 -5.12
C ALA A 96 -15.08 14.07 -4.38
N PHE A 97 -13.89 14.45 -4.88
CA PHE A 97 -12.64 14.12 -4.21
C PHE A 97 -12.58 14.65 -2.76
N GLY A 98 -12.14 13.78 -1.86
CA GLY A 98 -11.96 14.06 -0.45
C GLY A 98 -13.17 13.67 0.40
N PRO A 99 -12.93 13.29 1.66
CA PRO A 99 -13.98 12.71 2.51
C PRO A 99 -15.00 13.77 2.92
N GLU A 100 -16.26 13.36 3.10
CA GLU A 100 -17.30 14.23 3.63
C GLU A 100 -17.05 14.60 5.09
N ASN A 101 -17.68 15.70 5.53
CA ASN A 101 -17.49 16.22 6.87
C ASN A 101 -17.92 15.22 7.94
N GLY A 102 -16.96 14.81 8.78
CA GLY A 102 -17.18 13.85 9.87
C GLY A 102 -16.95 12.40 9.45
N GLU A 103 -16.61 12.13 8.20
CA GLU A 103 -16.20 10.80 7.77
C GLU A 103 -14.80 10.47 8.32
N THR A 104 -14.64 9.21 8.74
CA THR A 104 -13.37 8.67 9.21
C THR A 104 -13.04 7.41 8.43
N ARG A 105 -11.76 7.22 8.13
CA ARG A 105 -11.25 6.00 7.51
C ARG A 105 -11.71 4.73 8.27
N PRO A 106 -12.11 3.63 7.60
CA PRO A 106 -12.13 3.43 6.15
C PRO A 106 -13.18 4.29 5.47
N TYR A 107 -12.78 5.00 4.42
CA TYR A 107 -13.69 5.87 3.70
C TYR A 107 -14.62 5.05 2.81
N ASN A 108 -15.81 5.59 2.58
CA ASN A 108 -16.88 4.88 1.91
C ASN A 108 -16.72 4.90 0.38
N ASN A 109 -15.98 5.86 -0.19
CA ASN A 109 -15.65 5.96 -1.61
C ASN A 109 -14.14 5.93 -1.85
N VAL A 110 -13.74 5.42 -3.02
CA VAL A 110 -12.35 5.32 -3.46
C VAL A 110 -11.69 6.69 -3.48
N ASN A 111 -12.37 7.73 -3.98
CA ASN A 111 -11.79 9.07 -4.13
C ASN A 111 -11.68 9.88 -2.84
N ASP A 112 -12.15 9.37 -1.70
CA ASP A 112 -12.07 10.06 -0.40
C ASP A 112 -10.70 9.91 0.25
N TYR A 113 -9.93 8.93 -0.20
CA TYR A 113 -8.55 8.76 0.24
C TYR A 113 -7.61 9.86 -0.27
N VAL A 114 -8.05 10.76 -1.15
CA VAL A 114 -7.25 11.92 -1.61
C VAL A 114 -8.11 13.17 -1.73
N THR A 115 -7.50 14.35 -1.64
CA THR A 115 -8.21 15.63 -1.74
C THR A 115 -8.40 16.14 -3.17
N ALA A 116 -7.64 15.60 -4.12
CA ALA A 116 -7.73 15.94 -5.53
C ALA A 116 -7.07 14.85 -6.39
N SER A 117 -7.51 14.74 -7.65
CA SER A 117 -6.92 13.86 -8.64
C SER A 117 -5.39 14.02 -8.73
N GLY A 118 -4.67 12.89 -8.68
CA GLY A 118 -3.21 12.83 -8.85
C GLY A 118 -2.40 13.40 -7.68
N THR A 119 -3.06 13.89 -6.62
CA THR A 119 -2.36 14.45 -5.46
C THR A 119 -2.12 13.36 -4.43
N ALA A 120 -0.85 13.05 -4.17
CA ALA A 120 -0.48 12.09 -3.13
C ALA A 120 -0.86 12.60 -1.73
N GLN A 121 -1.50 11.76 -0.92
CA GLN A 121 -1.95 12.08 0.44
C GLN A 121 -1.51 10.99 1.43
N GLN A 122 -1.29 11.38 2.68
CA GLN A 122 -0.91 10.47 3.79
C GLN A 122 -2.14 10.00 4.57
N SER A 123 -3.13 9.46 3.88
CA SER A 123 -4.47 9.16 4.41
C SER A 123 -4.51 7.97 5.39
N PHE A 124 -3.39 7.28 5.56
CA PHE A 124 -3.25 6.10 6.42
C PHE A 124 -2.55 6.40 7.75
N LEU A 125 -2.18 7.67 8.00
CA LEU A 125 -1.47 8.07 9.21
C LEU A 125 -2.44 8.65 10.26
N SER A 126 -2.26 8.21 11.51
CA SER A 126 -2.83 8.87 12.68
C SER A 126 -1.72 9.11 13.70
N GLY A 127 -1.58 10.34 14.17
CA GLY A 127 -0.48 10.71 15.08
C GLY A 127 0.92 10.47 14.50
N GLY A 128 1.06 10.46 13.16
CA GLY A 128 2.32 10.17 12.46
C GLY A 128 2.67 8.68 12.35
N GLN A 129 1.76 7.78 12.72
CA GLN A 129 1.93 6.32 12.61
C GLN A 129 0.93 5.73 11.63
N LEU A 130 1.35 4.70 10.88
CA LEU A 130 0.43 3.92 10.07
C LEU A 130 -0.57 3.22 10.98
N VAL A 131 -1.85 3.38 10.67
CA VAL A 131 -2.94 2.71 11.37
C VAL A 131 -3.68 1.76 10.42
N ASP A 132 -4.28 0.72 10.98
CA ASP A 132 -5.21 -0.14 10.25
C ASP A 132 -6.57 0.56 10.06
N ALA A 133 -7.51 -0.12 9.38
CA ALA A 133 -8.87 0.38 9.18
C ALA A 133 -9.63 0.65 10.50
N ALA A 134 -9.25 0.03 11.61
CA ALA A 134 -9.84 0.28 12.92
C ALA A 134 -9.16 1.45 13.67
N GLY A 135 -8.23 2.16 13.01
CA GLY A 135 -7.46 3.25 13.60
C GLY A 135 -6.41 2.80 14.61
N GLN A 136 -6.10 1.50 14.68
CA GLN A 136 -5.07 0.97 15.58
C GLN A 136 -3.70 1.03 14.90
N PRO A 137 -2.61 1.32 15.65
CA PRO A 137 -1.27 1.29 15.08
C PRO A 137 -0.97 -0.08 14.46
N MET A 138 -0.55 -0.09 13.19
CA MET A 138 -0.12 -1.32 12.52
C MET A 138 1.09 -1.90 13.26
N GLY A 139 1.17 -3.22 13.41
CA GLY A 139 2.14 -3.87 14.31
C GLY A 139 1.67 -4.02 15.77
N GLY A 140 0.49 -3.46 16.08
CA GLY A 140 -0.17 -3.55 17.38
C GLY A 140 0.24 -2.43 18.35
N ALA A 141 -0.61 -2.15 19.33
CA ALA A 141 -0.42 -1.04 20.26
C ALA A 141 0.85 -1.16 21.14
N ALA A 142 1.28 -2.39 21.47
CA ALA A 142 2.47 -2.63 22.29
C ALA A 142 3.78 -2.42 21.51
N THR A 143 3.77 -2.69 20.21
CA THR A 143 4.94 -2.57 19.32
C THR A 143 4.52 -1.97 17.97
N PRO A 144 4.18 -0.67 17.93
CA PRO A 144 3.81 -0.02 16.69
C PRO A 144 4.92 -0.18 15.65
N LEU A 145 4.52 -0.39 14.41
CA LEU A 145 5.43 -0.46 13.29
C LEU A 145 6.05 0.94 13.08
N THR A 146 7.37 0.98 12.99
CA THR A 146 8.14 2.22 12.84
C THR A 146 9.05 2.15 11.62
N GLY A 147 9.37 3.31 11.04
CA GLY A 147 10.25 3.39 9.87
C GLY A 147 9.55 3.10 8.53
N PHE A 148 8.22 3.09 8.52
CA PHE A 148 7.40 2.97 7.31
C PHE A 148 6.45 4.17 7.24
N THR A 149 6.31 4.76 6.05
CA THR A 149 5.28 5.75 5.75
C THR A 149 4.55 5.33 4.48
N ALA A 150 3.29 5.71 4.34
CA ALA A 150 2.52 5.40 3.15
C ALA A 150 1.82 6.64 2.60
N THR A 151 1.77 6.72 1.27
CA THR A 151 0.94 7.69 0.54
C THR A 151 0.05 6.97 -0.45
N VAL A 152 -1.10 7.57 -0.74
CA VAL A 152 -2.03 7.17 -1.79
C VAL A 152 -2.21 8.33 -2.76
N ALA A 153 -2.16 8.05 -4.06
CA ALA A 153 -2.58 8.96 -5.11
C ALA A 153 -3.66 8.26 -5.94
N ILE A 154 -4.70 9.00 -6.33
CA ILE A 154 -5.81 8.47 -7.11
C ILE A 154 -6.08 9.43 -8.26
N GLU A 155 -6.15 8.90 -9.47
CA GLU A 155 -6.40 9.69 -10.67
C GLU A 155 -7.13 8.88 -11.74
N PRO A 156 -7.83 9.54 -12.68
CA PRO A 156 -8.45 8.86 -13.80
C PRO A 156 -7.46 8.09 -14.66
N ALA A 157 -7.84 6.89 -15.06
CA ALA A 157 -7.05 6.03 -15.93
C ALA A 157 -7.78 5.82 -17.27
N THR A 158 -7.02 5.85 -18.36
CA THR A 158 -7.53 5.38 -19.65
C THR A 158 -7.21 3.90 -19.80
N LEU A 159 -8.23 3.05 -19.94
CA LEU A 159 -8.08 1.58 -20.00
C LEU A 159 -8.63 1.02 -21.32
N GLY A 160 -7.96 0.00 -21.87
CA GLY A 160 -8.40 -0.70 -23.09
C GLY A 160 -7.59 -0.34 -24.35
N PRO A 161 -7.84 -1.05 -25.46
CA PRO A 161 -7.15 -0.81 -26.73
C PRO A 161 -7.63 0.48 -27.40
N ALA A 162 -6.80 1.04 -28.28
CA ALA A 162 -7.13 2.24 -29.04
C ALA A 162 -8.48 2.10 -29.78
N GLY A 163 -9.34 3.12 -29.67
CA GLY A 163 -10.68 3.14 -30.28
C GLY A 163 -11.79 2.45 -29.47
N MET A 164 -11.45 1.73 -28.40
CA MET A 164 -12.41 1.11 -27.46
C MET A 164 -11.98 1.35 -26.00
N THR A 165 -11.46 2.54 -25.72
CA THR A 165 -10.96 2.89 -24.39
C THR A 165 -12.09 3.33 -23.48
N VAL A 166 -12.06 2.90 -22.22
CA VAL A 166 -12.66 3.64 -21.12
C VAL A 166 -11.76 4.85 -20.88
N ALA A 167 -12.23 6.06 -21.24
CA ALA A 167 -11.45 7.27 -21.12
C ALA A 167 -11.27 7.67 -19.65
N GLY A 168 -10.07 8.12 -19.30
CA GLY A 168 -9.86 8.82 -18.03
C GLY A 168 -10.36 10.27 -18.14
N ASP A 169 -11.20 10.69 -17.20
CA ASP A 169 -11.74 12.06 -17.10
C ASP A 169 -11.70 12.46 -15.62
N THR A 170 -11.33 13.70 -15.31
CA THR A 170 -11.25 14.22 -13.93
C THR A 170 -12.58 14.78 -13.41
N SER A 171 -13.60 14.87 -14.27
CA SER A 171 -14.96 15.23 -13.91
C SER A 171 -15.66 14.03 -13.26
N PRO A 172 -16.20 14.14 -12.03
CA PRO A 172 -16.88 13.04 -11.34
C PRO A 172 -17.97 12.35 -12.18
N ALA A 173 -18.63 13.09 -13.08
CA ALA A 173 -19.65 12.57 -13.98
C ALA A 173 -19.13 11.60 -15.05
N ASN A 174 -17.87 11.75 -15.45
CA ASN A 174 -17.25 10.99 -16.54
C ASN A 174 -16.13 10.06 -16.02
N MET A 175 -15.85 10.05 -14.72
CA MET A 175 -14.86 9.19 -14.09
C MET A 175 -15.32 7.72 -14.14
N GLU A 176 -14.79 6.95 -15.08
CA GLU A 176 -15.18 5.54 -15.27
C GLU A 176 -14.12 4.55 -14.79
N ALA A 177 -12.86 4.96 -14.77
CA ALA A 177 -11.74 4.17 -14.29
C ALA A 177 -10.74 5.05 -13.51
N LEU A 178 -10.25 4.54 -12.39
CA LEU A 178 -9.26 5.17 -11.53
C LEU A 178 -8.03 4.27 -11.41
N ARG A 179 -6.85 4.88 -11.48
CA ARG A 179 -5.62 4.30 -10.98
C ARG A 179 -5.44 4.73 -9.53
N ILE A 180 -5.17 3.76 -8.68
CA ILE A 180 -4.78 3.94 -7.28
C ILE A 180 -3.30 3.59 -7.20
N THR A 181 -2.47 4.51 -6.75
CA THR A 181 -1.04 4.30 -6.53
C THR A 181 -0.75 4.39 -5.06
N ILE A 182 -0.34 3.28 -4.45
CA ILE A 182 0.14 3.22 -3.07
C ILE A 182 1.66 3.22 -3.09
N ASN A 183 2.28 4.19 -2.41
CA ASN A 183 3.71 4.16 -2.13
C ASN A 183 3.92 3.88 -0.65
N VAL A 184 4.74 2.89 -0.33
CA VAL A 184 5.24 2.62 1.02
C VAL A 184 6.74 2.86 1.03
N ASP A 185 7.17 3.91 1.72
CA ASP A 185 8.57 4.25 1.92
C ASP A 185 9.10 3.54 3.17
N TYR A 186 10.31 2.96 3.07
CA TYR A 186 10.99 2.28 4.16
C TYR A 186 12.50 2.53 4.07
N GLY A 187 13.06 3.25 5.04
CA GLY A 187 14.46 3.70 4.96
C GLY A 187 14.71 4.61 3.76
N SER A 188 15.58 4.20 2.83
CA SER A 188 15.85 4.92 1.57
C SER A 188 15.16 4.31 0.35
N ASP A 189 14.42 3.21 0.55
CA ASP A 189 13.75 2.46 -0.50
C ASP A 189 12.23 2.69 -0.45
N LYS A 190 11.55 2.28 -1.51
CA LYS A 190 10.08 2.32 -1.61
C LYS A 190 9.51 1.12 -2.35
N ILE A 191 8.31 0.70 -1.96
CA ILE A 191 7.43 -0.16 -2.76
C ILE A 191 6.32 0.71 -3.33
N THR A 192 6.08 0.59 -4.64
CA THR A 192 4.93 1.20 -5.31
C THR A 192 4.03 0.08 -5.81
N LEU A 193 2.74 0.15 -5.47
CA LEU A 193 1.70 -0.75 -5.95
C LEU A 193 0.63 0.06 -6.68
N ASP A 194 0.40 -0.29 -7.94
CA ASP A 194 -0.67 0.29 -8.75
C ASP A 194 -1.86 -0.68 -8.80
N GLY A 195 -3.05 -0.15 -8.55
CA GLY A 195 -4.32 -0.84 -8.67
C GLY A 195 -5.26 -0.03 -9.55
N TYR A 196 -6.27 -0.71 -10.11
CA TYR A 196 -7.28 -0.04 -10.93
C TYR A 196 -8.67 -0.38 -10.44
N ARG A 197 -9.54 0.62 -10.38
CA ARG A 197 -10.97 0.46 -10.06
C ARG A 197 -11.80 1.03 -11.20
N THR A 198 -12.80 0.26 -11.64
CA THR A 198 -13.77 0.70 -12.65
C THR A 198 -15.15 0.80 -12.03
N ARG A 199 -15.94 1.78 -12.46
CA ARG A 199 -17.32 1.98 -12.00
C ARG A 199 -18.23 0.91 -12.61
N TYR A 200 -18.42 -0.20 -11.91
CA TYR A 200 -19.23 -1.33 -12.42
C TYR A 200 -20.69 -1.31 -11.93
N ALA A 201 -21.00 -0.57 -10.87
CA ALA A 201 -22.34 -0.50 -10.27
C ALA A 201 -22.75 0.94 -9.89
N PRO A 202 -24.05 1.27 -9.90
CA PRO A 202 -25.16 0.43 -10.34
C PRO A 202 -25.48 0.75 -11.80
N ARG A 203 -25.03 -0.12 -12.71
CA ARG A 203 -25.58 -0.21 -14.08
C ARG A 203 -26.68 -1.28 -14.16
N THR A 204 -27.21 -1.75 -13.04
CA THR A 204 -28.28 -2.75 -13.00
C THR A 204 -29.60 -2.09 -13.39
N THR A 205 -29.89 -2.12 -14.69
CA THR A 205 -31.26 -2.10 -15.17
C THR A 205 -31.84 -3.50 -14.90
N ASP A 206 -32.57 -3.66 -13.81
CA ASP A 206 -33.55 -4.76 -13.70
C ASP A 206 -34.73 -4.48 -14.65
#